data_AF-A0A1Q3GNH6-F1
#
_entry.id   AF-A0A1Q3GNH6-F1
#
_cell.length_a   1.000
_cell.length_b   1.000
_cell.length_c   1.000
_cell.angle_alpha   90.00
_cell.angle_beta   90.00
_cell.angle_gamma   90.00
#
_symmetry.space_group_name_H-M   'P 1'
#
loop_
_entity.id
_entity.type
_entity.pdbx_description
1 polymer ?
#
loop_
_entity_poly.entity_id
_entity_poly.type
_entity_poly.pdbx_seq_one_letter_code
_entity_poly.pdbx_strand_id
1 'polypeptide(L)'
;MSSESHKNARKMLSINTLVFGISSLYFVYIVVNLLRELVVKQTLMTGTGIFGMLVLVGFVFISLRHYRKAWKAFSDLDYRASVLSGVISWAYPVGMILLTLMLSR
;
A
#
# COMPACT_ATOMS: atom_id res chain seq x y z
N MET A 1 9.41 -14.31 27.95
CA MET A 1 8.90 -14.42 26.56
C MET A 1 8.37 -13.11 25.95
N SER A 2 7.87 -12.12 26.71
CA SER A 2 7.27 -10.90 26.11
C SER A 2 8.27 -9.90 25.51
N SER A 3 9.50 -9.82 26.02
CA SER A 3 10.47 -8.79 25.57
C SER A 3 11.04 -9.06 24.18
N GLU A 4 11.38 -10.31 23.86
CA GLU A 4 11.88 -10.71 22.53
C GLU A 4 10.79 -10.61 21.47
N SER A 5 9.57 -11.04 21.80
CA SER A 5 8.42 -10.91 20.92
C SER A 5 8.12 -9.43 20.59
N HIS A 6 8.16 -8.54 21.60
CA HIS A 6 8.00 -7.09 21.39
C HIS A 6 9.13 -6.50 20.53
N LYS A 7 10.39 -6.87 20.79
CA LYS A 7 11.55 -6.41 20.01
C LYS A 7 11.43 -6.84 18.54
N ASN A 8 11.08 -8.10 18.30
CA ASN A 8 10.89 -8.62 16.95
C ASN A 8 9.70 -7.96 16.25
N ALA A 9 8.58 -7.79 16.94
CA ALA A 9 7.41 -7.11 16.42
C ALA A 9 7.71 -5.65 16.06
N ARG A 10 8.47 -4.93 16.89
CA ARG A 10 8.91 -3.56 16.61
C ARG A 10 9.77 -3.51 15.35
N LYS A 11 10.76 -4.41 15.23
CA LYS A 11 11.62 -4.50 14.04
C LYS A 11 10.77 -4.72 12.78
N MET A 12 9.82 -5.65 12.83
CA MET A 12 8.94 -5.93 11.69
C MET A 12 8.00 -4.74 11.37
N LEU A 13 7.47 -4.06 12.39
CA LEU A 13 6.66 -2.85 12.18
C LEU A 13 7.47 -1.73 11.51
N SER A 14 8.71 -1.52 11.93
CA SER A 14 9.61 -0.55 11.30
C SER A 14 9.90 -0.89 9.84
N ILE A 15 10.22 -2.15 9.55
CA ILE A 15 10.44 -2.62 8.16
C ILE A 15 9.17 -2.43 7.33
N ASN A 16 8.02 -2.90 7.81
CA ASN A 16 6.75 -2.75 7.11
C ASN A 16 6.40 -1.28 6.86
N THR A 17 6.66 -0.39 7.82
CA THR A 17 6.45 1.05 7.68
C THR A 17 7.37 1.65 6.62
N LEU A 18 8.65 1.27 6.60
CA LEU A 18 9.60 1.73 5.59
C LEU A 18 9.19 1.27 4.18
N VAL A 19 8.88 -0.01 4.02
CA VAL A 19 8.45 -0.58 2.73
C VAL A 19 7.14 0.06 2.28
N PHE A 20 6.19 0.27 3.19
CA PHE A 20 4.96 1.01 2.91
C PHE A 20 5.25 2.43 2.45
N GLY A 21 6.13 3.17 3.12
CA GLY A 21 6.50 4.53 2.74
C GLY A 21 7.11 4.60 1.34
N ILE A 22 8.12 3.78 1.05
CA ILE A 22 8.80 3.76 -0.25
C ILE A 22 7.84 3.35 -1.37
N SER A 23 7.11 2.25 -1.17
CA SER A 23 6.15 1.76 -2.17
C SER A 23 5.01 2.75 -2.41
N SER A 24 4.54 3.45 -1.38
CA SER A 24 3.50 4.47 -1.51
C SER A 24 3.99 5.70 -2.27
N LEU A 25 5.23 6.17 -2.02
CA LEU A 25 5.80 7.29 -2.77
C LEU A 25 5.87 6.98 -4.27
N TYR A 26 6.37 5.78 -4.61
CA TYR A 26 6.45 5.35 -6.00
C TYR A 26 5.07 5.12 -6.63
N PHE A 27 4.15 4.52 -5.88
CA PHE A 27 2.76 4.33 -6.31
C PHE A 27 2.08 5.67 -6.62
N VAL A 28 2.19 6.66 -5.73
CA VAL A 28 1.63 8.00 -5.93
C VAL A 28 2.22 8.64 -7.20
N TYR A 29 3.54 8.53 -7.41
CA TYR A 29 4.17 9.02 -8.63
C TYR A 29 3.57 8.40 -9.91
N ILE A 30 3.42 7.07 -9.97
CA ILE A 30 2.83 6.37 -11.11
C ILE A 30 1.39 6.81 -11.33
N VAL A 31 0.58 6.81 -10.26
CA VAL A 31 -0.84 7.11 -10.32
C VAL A 31 -1.11 8.55 -10.74
N VAL A 32 -0.34 9.52 -10.22
CA VAL A 32 -0.49 10.93 -10.60
C VAL A 32 -0.18 11.12 -12.08
N ASN A 33 0.87 10.48 -12.60
CA ASN A 33 1.19 10.54 -14.02
C ASN A 33 0.10 9.87 -14.87
N LEU A 34 -0.40 8.70 -14.45
CA LEU A 34 -1.51 8.02 -15.12
C LEU A 34 -2.76 8.90 -15.17
N LEU A 35 -3.17 9.48 -14.03
CA LEU A 35 -4.34 10.36 -13.97
C LEU A 35 -4.16 11.61 -14.84
N ARG A 36 -2.98 12.23 -14.81
CA ARG A 36 -2.67 13.38 -15.66
C ARG A 36 -2.85 13.02 -17.13
N GLU A 37 -2.34 11.87 -17.57
CA GLU A 37 -2.52 11.42 -18.95
C GLU A 37 -3.98 11.14 -19.29
N LEU A 38 -4.73 10.48 -18.40
CA LEU A 38 -6.16 10.20 -18.60
C LEU A 38 -6.99 11.48 -18.73
N VAL A 39 -6.66 12.52 -17.95
CA VAL A 39 -7.31 13.83 -18.03
C VAL A 39 -6.97 14.52 -19.34
N VAL A 40 -5.68 14.59 -19.70
CA VAL A 40 -5.22 15.25 -20.94
C VAL A 40 -5.80 14.58 -22.18
N LYS A 41 -5.89 13.25 -22.19
CA LYS A 41 -6.45 12.46 -23.30
C LYS A 41 -7.99 12.33 -23.24
N GLN A 42 -8.64 12.91 -22.22
CA GLN A 42 -10.09 12.80 -21.97
C GLN A 42 -10.63 11.35 -21.89
N THR A 43 -9.79 10.40 -21.43
CA THR A 43 -10.12 8.96 -21.36
C THR A 43 -10.53 8.48 -19.98
N LEU A 44 -10.89 9.38 -19.06
CA LEU A 44 -11.32 9.02 -17.69
C LEU A 44 -12.48 8.02 -17.66
N MET A 45 -13.43 8.13 -18.59
CA MET A 45 -14.61 7.25 -18.68
C MET A 45 -14.35 5.94 -19.43
N THR A 46 -13.10 5.69 -19.84
CA THR A 46 -12.72 4.41 -20.48
C THR A 46 -12.38 3.36 -19.43
N GLY A 47 -12.31 2.09 -19.84
CA GLY A 47 -11.92 0.99 -18.95
C GLY A 47 -10.58 1.24 -18.24
N THR A 48 -9.61 1.83 -18.93
CA THR A 48 -8.30 2.21 -18.36
C THR A 48 -8.42 3.31 -17.30
N GLY A 49 -9.29 4.29 -17.53
CA GLY A 49 -9.55 5.36 -16.58
C GLY A 49 -10.24 4.87 -15.31
N ILE A 50 -11.27 4.03 -15.46
CA ILE A 50 -11.98 3.39 -14.35
C ILE A 50 -11.03 2.49 -13.55
N PHE A 51 -10.20 1.69 -14.23
CA PHE A 51 -9.19 0.87 -13.57
C PHE A 51 -8.23 1.73 -12.74
N GLY A 52 -7.68 2.80 -13.29
CA GLY A 52 -6.79 3.72 -12.55
C GLY A 52 -7.45 4.29 -11.28
N MET A 53 -8.74 4.65 -11.35
CA MET A 53 -9.50 5.13 -10.20
C MET A 53 -9.72 4.03 -9.14
N LEU A 54 -10.04 2.80 -9.57
CA LEU A 54 -10.19 1.65 -8.65
C LEU A 54 -8.89 1.34 -7.92
N VAL A 55 -7.75 1.48 -8.60
CA VAL A 55 -6.42 1.29 -8.01
C VAL A 55 -6.15 2.32 -6.91
N LEU A 56 -6.53 3.58 -7.13
CA LEU A 56 -6.47 4.64 -6.12
C LEU A 56 -7.35 4.35 -4.91
N VAL A 57 -8.61 4.00 -5.16
CA VAL A 57 -9.58 3.68 -4.13
C VAL A 57 -9.08 2.49 -3.31
N GLY A 58 -8.61 1.43 -3.97
CA GLY A 58 -8.05 0.26 -3.31
C GLY A 58 -6.84 0.61 -2.44
N PHE A 59 -5.96 1.51 -2.88
CA PHE A 59 -4.85 1.98 -2.05
C PHE A 59 -5.32 2.62 -0.74
N VAL A 60 -6.36 3.44 -0.78
CA VAL A 60 -6.92 4.07 0.43
C VAL A 60 -7.56 3.03 1.35
N PHE A 61 -8.44 2.19 0.81
CA PHE A 61 -9.24 1.25 1.62
C PHE A 61 -8.48 0.01 2.09
N ILE A 62 -7.42 -0.38 1.39
CA ILE A 62 -6.59 -1.54 1.73
C ILE A 62 -5.32 -1.05 2.40
N SER A 63 -4.47 -0.31 1.70
CA SER A 63 -3.12 0.04 2.17
C SER A 63 -3.15 0.93 3.41
N LEU A 64 -3.80 2.10 3.33
CA LEU A 64 -3.85 3.05 4.46
C LEU A 64 -4.63 2.48 5.66
N ARG A 65 -5.71 1.74 5.39
CA ARG A 65 -6.48 1.06 6.44
C ARG A 65 -5.61 0.06 7.21
N HIS A 66 -4.88 -0.81 6.50
CA HIS A 66 -4.04 -1.82 7.12
C HIS A 66 -2.78 -1.23 7.77
N TYR A 67 -2.24 -0.13 7.24
CA TYR A 67 -1.17 0.62 7.89
C TYR A 67 -1.61 1.11 9.27
N ARG A 68 -2.76 1.81 9.36
CA ARG A 68 -3.32 2.26 10.65
C ARG A 68 -3.62 1.08 11.58
N LYS A 69 -4.18 -0.01 11.04
CA LYS A 69 -4.47 -1.23 11.81
C LYS A 69 -3.20 -1.87 12.38
N ALA A 70 -2.09 -1.87 11.64
CA ALA A 70 -0.82 -2.42 12.08
C ALA A 70 -0.27 -1.68 13.30
N TRP A 71 -0.25 -0.34 13.23
CA TRP A 71 0.18 0.52 14.34
C TRP A 71 -0.72 0.38 15.57
N LYS A 72 -2.03 0.34 15.37
CA LYS A 72 -2.98 0.12 16.46
C LYS A 72 -2.77 -1.24 17.13
N ALA A 73 -2.69 -2.32 16.35
CA ALA A 73 -2.46 -3.66 16.87
C ALA A 73 -1.12 -3.79 17.62
N PHE A 74 -0.07 -3.10 17.17
CA PHE A 74 1.20 -3.04 17.90
C PHE A 74 1.04 -2.38 19.27
N SER A 75 0.29 -1.27 19.34
CA SER A 75 -0.03 -0.58 20.60
C SER A 75 -0.87 -1.45 21.54
N ASP A 76 -1.77 -2.25 20.98
CA ASP A 76 -2.62 -3.19 21.72
C ASP A 76 -1.88 -4.50 22.10
N LEU A 77 -0.57 -4.59 21.83
CA LEU A 77 0.30 -5.77 22.05
C LEU A 77 -0.11 -7.02 21.23
N ASP A 78 -0.99 -6.89 20.23
CA ASP A 78 -1.31 -7.93 19.26
C ASP A 78 -0.30 -7.93 18.11
N TYR A 79 0.87 -8.51 18.39
CA TYR A 79 1.99 -8.51 17.45
C TYR A 79 1.69 -9.31 16.16
N ARG A 80 0.89 -10.36 16.24
CA ARG A 80 0.55 -11.17 15.06
C ARG A 80 -0.31 -10.35 14.09
N ALA A 81 -1.34 -9.68 14.60
CA ALA A 81 -2.18 -8.81 13.79
C ALA A 81 -1.41 -7.58 13.28
N SER A 82 -0.48 -7.03 14.08
CA SER A 82 0.41 -5.94 13.67
C SER A 82 1.25 -6.32 12.45
N VAL A 83 1.97 -7.44 12.53
CA VAL A 83 2.84 -7.90 11.44
C VAL A 83 2.03 -8.21 10.18
N LEU A 84 0.92 -8.96 10.31
CA LEU A 84 0.07 -9.32 9.18
C LEU A 84 -0.51 -8.07 8.49
N SER A 85 -1.05 -7.12 9.26
CA SER A 85 -1.60 -5.89 8.71
C SER A 85 -0.51 -5.02 8.07
N GLY A 86 0.69 -5.00 8.66
CA GLY A 86 1.83 -4.30 8.09
C GLY A 86 2.23 -4.85 6.72
N VAL A 87 2.26 -6.18 6.55
CA VAL A 87 2.52 -6.82 5.24
C VAL A 87 1.46 -6.45 4.22
N ILE A 88 0.18 -6.54 4.58
CA ILE A 88 -0.94 -6.21 3.68
C ILE A 88 -0.85 -4.74 3.23
N SER A 89 -0.42 -3.83 4.11
CA SER A 89 -0.37 -2.40 3.80
C SER A 89 0.54 -2.06 2.63
N TRP A 90 1.69 -2.74 2.48
CA TRP A 90 2.61 -2.49 1.37
C TRP A 90 2.48 -3.52 0.24
N ALA A 91 1.91 -4.70 0.50
CA ALA A 91 1.68 -5.70 -0.55
C ALA A 91 0.76 -5.17 -1.65
N TYR A 92 -0.27 -4.38 -1.29
CA TYR A 92 -1.16 -3.77 -2.28
C TYR A 92 -0.45 -2.81 -3.25
N PRO A 93 0.22 -1.72 -2.79
CA PRO A 93 0.89 -0.80 -3.72
C PRO A 93 1.96 -1.51 -4.54
N VAL A 94 2.75 -2.41 -3.93
CA VAL A 94 3.77 -3.20 -4.65
C VAL A 94 3.12 -4.07 -5.74
N GLY A 95 2.06 -4.80 -5.41
CA GLY A 95 1.34 -5.64 -6.38
C GLY A 95 0.78 -4.82 -7.54
N MET A 96 0.23 -3.64 -7.26
CA MET A 96 -0.30 -2.75 -8.30
C MET A 96 0.81 -2.17 -9.18
N ILE A 97 1.94 -1.78 -8.60
CA ILE A 97 3.13 -1.32 -9.34
C ILE A 97 3.59 -2.42 -10.31
N LEU A 98 3.73 -3.66 -9.83
CA LEU A 98 4.15 -4.80 -10.66
C LEU A 98 3.15 -5.07 -11.78
N LEU A 99 1.85 -5.05 -11.47
CA LEU A 99 0.80 -5.24 -12.47
C LEU A 99 0.84 -4.16 -13.55
N THR A 100 1.01 -2.90 -13.18
CA THR A 100 1.15 -1.80 -14.14
C THR A 100 2.37 -2.00 -15.04
N LEU A 101 3.53 -2.37 -14.47
CA LEU A 101 4.74 -2.65 -15.25
C LEU A 101 4.58 -3.82 -16.22
N MET A 102 3.80 -4.85 -15.86
CA MET A 102 3.50 -5.97 -16.74
C MET A 102 2.56 -5.59 -17.89
N LEU A 103 1.58 -4.72 -17.62
CA LEU A 103 0.61 -4.25 -18.62
C LEU A 103 1.16 -3.15 -19.54
N SER A 104 2.27 -2.51 -19.17
CA SER A 104 2.95 -1.50 -19.99
C SER A 104 4.02 -2.09 -20.93
N ARG A 105 4.17 -3.41 -20.98
CA ARG A 105 4.98 -4.13 -21.97
C ARG A 105 4.09 -4.60 -23.12
#